data_AF-K7V8M3-F1
#
_entry.id   AF-K7V8M3-F1
#
_cell.length_a   1.000
_cell.length_b   1.000
_cell.length_c   1.000
_cell.angle_alpha   90.00
_cell.angle_beta   90.00
_cell.angle_gamma   90.00
#
_symmetry.space_group_name_H-M   'P 1'
#
loop_
_entity.id
_entity.type
_entity.pdbx_description
1 polymer ?
#
loop_
_entity_poly.entity_id
_entity_poly.type
_entity_poly.pdbx_seq_one_letter_code
_entity_poly.pdbx_strand_id
1 'polypeptide(L)'
;MVMILGEITTKDNVDHEKIVTDTCRGIGFVSNDVGLDADNCKVLVNIEQQSPDIAQGAHGHFAKRPGEFFYKEGFINFKNITSR
;
A
#
# COMPACT_ATOMS: atom_id res chain seq x y z
N MET A 1 13.25 -2.30 -7.49
CA MET A 1 12.74 -1.03 -6.91
C MET A 1 11.26 -1.22 -6.64
N VAL A 2 10.78 -0.77 -5.48
CA VAL A 2 9.37 -0.86 -5.07
C VAL A 2 8.85 0.56 -4.84
N MET A 3 7.62 0.84 -5.31
CA MET A 3 6.99 2.15 -5.16
C MET A 3 5.67 2.01 -4.42
N ILE A 4 5.42 2.90 -3.47
CA ILE A 4 4.14 3.08 -2.80
C ILE A 4 3.61 4.44 -3.21
N LEU A 5 2.50 4.45 -3.93
CA LEU A 5 1.87 5.65 -4.47
C LEU A 5 0.39 5.66 -4.05
N GLY A 6 -0.16 6.84 -3.76
CA GLY A 6 -1.59 7.02 -3.53
C GLY A 6 -1.92 7.97 -2.39
N GLU A 7 -3.15 7.92 -1.94
CA GLU A 7 -3.68 8.77 -0.87
C GLU A 7 -3.98 7.93 0.38
N ILE A 8 -3.38 8.26 1.53
CA ILE A 8 -3.68 7.63 2.82
C ILE A 8 -3.82 8.71 3.89
N THR A 9 -4.93 8.68 4.60
CA THR A 9 -5.16 9.51 5.79
C THR A 9 -5.24 8.62 7.02
N THR A 10 -4.23 8.71 7.88
CA THR A 10 -4.17 7.99 9.17
C THR A 10 -3.57 8.90 10.25
N LYS A 11 -3.85 8.56 11.52
CA LYS A 11 -3.21 9.19 12.69
C LYS A 11 -1.97 8.42 13.15
N ASP A 12 -1.78 7.22 12.61
CA ASP A 12 -0.70 6.32 13.03
C ASP A 12 0.61 6.67 12.32
N ASN A 13 1.72 6.43 13.02
CA ASN A 13 3.05 6.51 12.42
C ASN A 13 3.39 5.14 11.83
N VAL A 14 3.46 5.05 10.50
CA VAL A 14 3.62 3.79 9.78
C VAL A 14 5.00 3.72 9.14
N ASP A 15 5.77 2.68 9.49
CA ASP A 15 7.02 2.36 8.81
C ASP A 15 6.75 1.57 7.53
N HIS A 16 6.53 2.31 6.45
CA HIS A 16 6.20 1.75 5.14
C HIS A 16 7.35 0.94 4.54
N GLU A 17 8.60 1.35 4.76
CA GLU A 17 9.77 0.64 4.23
C GLU A 17 9.91 -0.74 4.88
N LYS A 18 9.74 -0.82 6.21
CA LYS A 18 9.75 -2.09 6.92
C LYS A 18 8.64 -3.03 6.44
N ILE A 19 7.42 -2.51 6.29
CA ILE A 19 6.29 -3.32 5.80
C ILE A 19 6.59 -3.88 4.40
N VAL A 20 7.12 -3.05 3.50
CA VAL A 20 7.47 -3.48 2.14
C VAL A 20 8.56 -4.54 2.16
N THR A 21 9.67 -4.29 2.85
CA THR A 21 10.81 -5.21 2.90
C THR A 21 10.45 -6.55 3.53
N ASP A 22 9.69 -6.55 4.64
CA ASP A 22 9.21 -7.79 5.26
C ASP A 22 8.23 -8.56 4.36
N THR A 23 7.35 -7.85 3.65
CA THR A 23 6.40 -8.46 2.71
C THR A 23 7.15 -9.09 1.54
N CYS A 24 8.10 -8.38 0.92
CA CYS A 24 8.92 -8.89 -0.17
C CYS A 24 9.73 -10.13 0.27
N ARG A 25 10.31 -10.09 1.48
CA ARG A 25 11.05 -11.22 2.05
C ARG A 25 10.14 -12.43 2.29
N GLY A 26 8.93 -12.19 2.80
CA GLY A 26 7.92 -13.24 3.02
C GLY A 26 7.45 -13.93 1.73
N ILE A 27 7.49 -13.22 0.60
CA ILE A 27 7.20 -13.79 -0.74
C ILE A 27 8.40 -14.59 -1.29
N GLY A 28 9.63 -14.26 -0.90
CA GLY A 28 10.85 -14.94 -1.34
C GLY A 28 11.80 -14.09 -2.18
N PHE A 29 11.60 -12.77 -2.24
CA PHE A 29 12.50 -11.83 -2.92
C PHE A 29 13.74 -11.54 -2.07
N VAL A 30 14.69 -12.48 -2.06
CA VAL A 30 15.87 -12.47 -1.15
C VAL A 30 17.20 -12.23 -1.86
N SER A 31 17.21 -12.10 -3.19
CA SER A 31 18.43 -11.85 -3.96
C SER A 31 18.12 -11.26 -5.33
N ASN A 32 19.11 -10.60 -5.95
CA ASN A 32 18.95 -10.10 -7.32
C ASN A 32 18.75 -11.23 -8.34
N ASP A 33 19.19 -12.45 -8.05
CA ASP A 33 19.04 -13.62 -8.93
C ASP A 33 17.57 -14.06 -9.06
N VAL A 34 16.74 -13.80 -8.03
CA VAL A 34 15.28 -14.01 -8.10
C VAL A 34 14.53 -12.79 -8.65
N GLY A 35 15.27 -11.78 -9.13
CA GLY A 35 14.75 -10.57 -9.76
C GLY A 35 14.57 -9.36 -8.81
N LEU A 36 14.56 -9.58 -7.49
CA LEU A 36 14.48 -8.52 -6.50
C LEU A 36 15.09 -8.98 -5.17
N ASP A 37 15.95 -8.13 -4.61
CA ASP A 37 16.53 -8.30 -3.28
C ASP A 37 15.83 -7.37 -2.29
N ALA A 38 15.02 -7.91 -1.38
CA ALA A 38 14.30 -7.12 -0.38
C ALA A 38 15.22 -6.26 0.50
N ASP A 39 16.44 -6.72 0.79
CA ASP A 39 17.37 -6.02 1.68
C ASP A 39 18.09 -4.86 0.98
N ASN A 40 18.23 -4.93 -0.34
CA ASN A 40 18.96 -3.95 -1.14
C ASN A 40 18.07 -3.14 -2.10
N CYS A 41 16.76 -3.43 -2.16
CA CYS A 41 15.86 -2.72 -3.04
C CYS A 41 15.57 -1.30 -2.54
N LYS A 42 15.58 -0.33 -3.47
CA LYS A 42 15.08 1.01 -3.18
C LYS A 42 13.56 0.98 -3.03
N VAL A 43 13.06 1.49 -1.90
CA VAL A 43 11.65 1.78 -1.65
C VAL A 43 11.42 3.28 -1.86
N LEU A 44 10.43 3.63 -2.68
CA LEU A 44 10.00 5.01 -2.89
C LEU A 44 8.59 5.16 -2.35
N VAL A 45 8.42 6.03 -1.36
CA VAL A 45 7.12 6.31 -0.75
C VAL A 45 6.69 7.70 -1.17
N ASN A 46 5.61 7.78 -1.94
CA ASN A 46 4.97 9.04 -2.32
C ASN A 46 3.47 8.93 -2.01
N ILE A 47 3.15 9.11 -0.74
CA ILE A 47 1.78 9.03 -0.21
C ILE A 47 1.31 10.44 0.12
N GLU A 48 0.17 10.81 -0.42
CA GLU A 48 -0.50 12.09 -0.14
C GLU A 48 -1.68 11.90 0.81
N GLN A 49 -2.23 13.01 1.31
CA GLN A 49 -3.46 12.96 2.11
C GLN A 49 -4.67 12.80 1.20
N GLN A 50 -5.72 12.13 1.70
CA GLN A 50 -6.96 11.99 0.96
C GLN A 50 -7.60 13.34 0.68
N SER A 51 -8.12 13.51 -0.54
CA SER A 51 -8.84 14.74 -0.89
C SER A 51 -10.06 14.97 0.03
N PRO A 52 -10.29 16.21 0.51
CA PRO A 52 -11.42 16.53 1.39
C PRO A 52 -12.78 16.20 0.78
N ASP A 53 -12.93 16.33 -0.54
CA ASP A 53 -14.19 16.04 -1.26
C ASP A 53 -14.53 14.54 -1.24
N ILE A 54 -13.52 13.67 -1.42
CA ILE A 54 -13.69 12.22 -1.28
C ILE A 54 -13.92 11.85 0.19
N ALA A 55 -13.18 12.47 1.11
CA ALA A 55 -13.34 12.25 2.54
C ALA A 55 -14.76 12.63 3.01
N GLN A 56 -15.33 13.73 2.51
CA GLN A 56 -16.69 14.15 2.83
C GLN A 56 -17.73 13.16 2.29
N GLY A 57 -17.54 12.60 1.10
CA GLY A 57 -18.43 11.55 0.56
C GLY A 57 -18.31 10.21 1.30
N ALA A 58 -17.13 9.90 1.87
CA ALA A 58 -16.87 8.66 2.60
C ALA A 58 -17.19 8.74 4.11
N HIS A 59 -17.18 9.95 4.69
CA HIS A 59 -17.39 10.18 6.13
C HIS A 59 -18.65 10.98 6.44
N GLY A 60 -19.20 11.71 5.47
CA GLY A 60 -20.44 12.45 5.57
C GLY A 60 -21.65 11.65 5.09
N HIS A 61 -22.67 11.54 5.95
CA HIS A 61 -24.05 11.19 5.63
C HIS A 61 -24.43 9.73 5.29
N PHE A 62 -23.60 8.74 5.58
CA PHE A 62 -24.10 7.37 5.73
C PHE A 62 -23.61 6.78 7.05
N ALA A 63 -24.56 6.51 7.96
CA ALA A 63 -24.30 5.83 9.21
C ALA A 63 -23.50 4.56 8.94
N LYS A 64 -22.23 4.52 9.36
CA LYS A 64 -21.35 3.37 9.19
C LYS A 64 -21.98 2.17 9.89
N ARG A 65 -22.29 1.11 9.14
CA ARG A 65 -22.34 -0.22 9.75
C ARG A 65 -20.91 -0.63 10.09
N PRO A 66 -20.63 -1.15 11.30
CA PRO A 66 -19.30 -1.65 11.63
C PRO A 66 -18.87 -2.69 10.59
N GLY A 67 -17.80 -2.41 9.82
CA GLY A 67 -17.21 -3.35 8.86
C GLY A 67 -17.30 -2.97 7.37
N GLU A 68 -17.98 -1.90 6.97
CA GLU A 68 -17.99 -1.45 5.56
C GLU A 68 -16.93 -0.37 5.31
N PHE A 69 -15.86 -0.76 4.61
CA PHE A 69 -14.85 0.15 4.04
C PHE A 69 -15.23 0.49 2.61
N PHE A 70 -15.37 1.78 2.31
CA PHE A 70 -15.55 2.26 0.94
C PHE A 70 -14.21 2.19 0.20
N TYR A 71 -13.99 1.12 -0.55
CA TYR A 71 -12.94 1.07 -1.56
C TYR A 71 -13.48 1.70 -2.85
N LYS A 72 -13.13 2.96 -3.12
CA LYS A 72 -13.13 3.47 -4.50
C LYS A 72 -11.79 3.09 -5.11
N GLU A 73 -11.84 2.42 -6.25
CA GLU A 73 -10.75 1.70 -6.88
C GLU A 73 -9.38 2.38 -6.81
N GLY A 74 -8.42 1.66 -6.21
CA GLY A 74 -6.99 1.88 -6.33
C GLY A 74 -6.33 0.51 -6.30
N PHE A 75 -5.98 -0.02 -7.47
CA PHE A 75 -5.32 -1.32 -7.61
C PHE A 75 -3.92 -1.27 -7.01
N ILE A 76 -3.62 -2.09 -5.98
CA ILE A 76 -2.48 -3.02 -6.02
C ILE A 76 -2.84 -4.29 -5.23
N ASN A 77 -3.15 -5.36 -5.96
CA ASN A 77 -3.22 -6.72 -5.42
C ASN A 77 -1.88 -7.41 -5.74
N PHE A 78 -0.99 -7.51 -4.73
CA PHE A 78 0.35 -8.10 -4.90
C PHE A 78 0.35 -9.61 -5.15
N LYS A 79 -0.81 -10.30 -5.13
CA LYS A 79 -0.86 -11.77 -5.32
C LYS A 79 -0.69 -12.26 -6.77
N ASN A 80 -0.51 -11.37 -7.75
CA ASN A 80 -0.45 -11.76 -9.18
C ASN A 80 0.76 -11.22 -9.97
N ILE A 81 1.83 -10.73 -9.33
CA ILE A 81 3.07 -10.27 -10.04
C ILE A 81 4.08 -11.43 -10.21
N THR A 82 3.60 -12.66 -10.38
CA THR A 82 4.42 -13.75 -10.92
C THR A 82 3.72 -14.37 -12.11
N SER A 83 3.58 -13.61 -13.19
CA SER A 83 3.54 -14.18 -14.53
C SER A 83 4.97 -14.21 -15.06
N ARG A 84 5.37 -15.39 -15.58
CA ARG A 84 6.63 -15.66 -16.29
C ARG A 84 7.10 -14.52 -17.19
#